data_AF-S9Q1I0-F1
#
_entry.id   AF-S9Q1I0-F1
#
_cell.length_a   1.000
_cell.length_b   1.000
_cell.length_c   1.000
_cell.angle_alpha   90.00
_cell.angle_beta   90.00
_cell.angle_gamma   90.00
#
_symmetry.space_group_name_H-M   'P 1'
#
loop_
_entity.id
_entity.type
_entity.pdbx_description
1 polymer ?
#
loop_
_entity_poly.entity_id
_entity_poly.type
_entity_poly.pdbx_seq_one_letter_code
_entity_poly.pdbx_strand_id
1 'polypeptide(L)'
;MAQRQAQLKFGGQGLALTVPNQSLQECSFMSNLITDRESTFLSYFIPSDDPKLLPSYRFMFQECSELKHCNHKMQAWRFPGEVEAFNDDGEEYSGQKLLNTLIKESVYGIVVCVRWYGGQLLGPVRFQHIVDTAKGAIQKYKKSFEEKKQKEAWMQATMAQQQQRQPRSLNPLDQKVRQITAKDRTVNLLRKTLGFPILQEVDYYAKSLSTLEMLLQSRNSMISSLRSQLQKSKETENVEDTSSTPKEQKATMSEKKVDNDNYTPKQPEGATVLLENSEIQEQVQKKPDAES
;
A
#
# COMPACT_ATOMS: atom_id res chain seq x y z
N MET A 1 -6.23 -9.18 -46.12
CA MET A 1 -6.25 -9.01 -44.65
C MET A 1 -7.48 -8.17 -44.32
N ALA A 2 -8.59 -8.79 -43.89
CA ALA A 2 -9.84 -8.08 -43.62
C ALA A 2 -9.69 -7.18 -42.37
N GLN A 3 -10.02 -5.89 -42.50
CA GLN A 3 -10.08 -4.94 -41.39
C GLN A 3 -11.12 -5.41 -40.37
N ARG A 4 -10.69 -5.78 -39.16
CA ARG A 4 -11.56 -6.22 -38.05
C ARG A 4 -12.16 -4.99 -37.33
N GLN A 5 -13.00 -4.21 -38.01
CA GLN A 5 -13.86 -3.24 -37.33
C GLN A 5 -14.91 -4.00 -36.51
N ALA A 6 -15.03 -3.68 -35.22
CA ALA A 6 -15.94 -4.39 -34.33
C ALA A 6 -17.41 -4.12 -34.72
N GLN A 7 -18.10 -5.15 -35.25
CA GLN A 7 -19.56 -5.27 -35.15
C GLN A 7 -19.87 -6.29 -34.07
N LEU A 8 -20.30 -5.81 -32.90
CA LEU A 8 -20.73 -6.68 -31.80
C LEU A 8 -22.14 -7.21 -32.09
N LYS A 9 -22.27 -8.50 -32.40
CA LYS A 9 -23.57 -9.19 -32.43
C LYS A 9 -23.88 -9.69 -31.02
N PHE A 10 -24.73 -8.97 -30.30
CA PHE A 10 -25.22 -9.38 -28.99
C PHE A 10 -26.49 -10.24 -29.18
N GLY A 11 -26.41 -11.53 -28.83
CA GLY A 11 -27.59 -12.37 -28.69
C GLY A 11 -28.46 -11.86 -27.53
N GLY A 12 -29.78 -11.88 -27.71
CA GLY A 12 -30.78 -11.25 -26.84
C GLY A 12 -30.96 -11.85 -25.44
N GLN A 13 -29.89 -12.00 -24.67
CA GLN A 13 -29.96 -12.24 -23.23
C GLN A 13 -29.41 -11.00 -22.53
N GLY A 14 -30.22 -10.41 -21.64
CA GLY A 14 -29.89 -9.17 -20.93
C GLY A 14 -28.51 -9.24 -20.28
N LEU A 15 -27.65 -8.27 -20.62
CA LEU A 15 -26.35 -8.09 -19.99
C LEU A 15 -26.57 -7.67 -18.54
N ALA A 16 -26.46 -8.62 -17.61
CA ALA A 16 -26.09 -8.29 -16.24
C ALA A 16 -24.65 -7.77 -16.30
N LEU A 17 -24.47 -6.46 -16.48
CA LEU A 17 -23.17 -5.81 -16.43
C LEU A 17 -22.63 -6.01 -15.01
N THR A 18 -21.74 -6.98 -14.82
CA THR A 18 -20.88 -7.02 -13.64
C THR A 18 -19.98 -5.80 -13.72
N VAL A 19 -20.42 -4.70 -13.12
CA VAL A 19 -19.60 -3.50 -12.95
C VAL A 19 -18.47 -3.86 -12.00
N PRO A 20 -17.20 -3.67 -12.37
CA PRO A 20 -16.10 -3.75 -11.41
C PRO A 20 -16.41 -2.80 -10.24
N ASN A 21 -16.30 -3.27 -9.00
CA ASN A 21 -16.42 -2.42 -7.80
C ASN A 21 -15.25 -1.44 -7.63
N GLN A 22 -14.42 -1.27 -8.66
CA GLN A 22 -13.16 -0.54 -8.64
C GLN A 22 -13.29 0.69 -9.55
N SER A 23 -12.71 1.81 -9.11
CA SER A 23 -12.65 3.01 -9.92
C SER A 23 -11.78 2.83 -11.17
N LEU A 24 -11.94 3.68 -12.18
CA LEU A 24 -11.10 3.65 -13.38
C LEU A 24 -9.61 3.78 -13.04
N GLN A 25 -9.29 4.56 -12.01
CA GLN A 25 -7.92 4.77 -11.53
C GLN A 25 -7.32 3.52 -10.88
N GLU A 26 -8.13 2.71 -10.20
CA GLU A 26 -7.69 1.47 -9.55
C GLU A 26 -7.46 0.34 -10.55
N CYS A 27 -8.29 0.26 -11.60
CA CYS A 27 -8.23 -0.84 -12.56
C CYS A 27 -7.38 -0.55 -13.80
N SER A 28 -6.80 0.65 -13.92
CA SER A 28 -6.02 1.05 -15.10
C SER A 28 -4.66 1.65 -14.79
N PHE A 29 -3.76 1.54 -15.76
CA PHE A 29 -2.45 2.17 -15.77
C PHE A 29 -2.48 3.33 -16.76
N MET A 30 -2.24 4.54 -16.26
CA MET A 30 -2.34 5.76 -17.05
C MET A 30 -0.96 6.23 -17.54
N SER A 31 -0.83 6.56 -18.82
CA SER A 31 0.40 7.13 -19.40
C SER A 31 0.72 8.51 -18.84
N ASN A 32 1.86 9.08 -19.26
CA ASN A 32 2.05 10.52 -19.13
C ASN A 32 1.23 11.23 -20.23
N LEU A 33 0.89 12.49 -19.97
CA LEU A 33 0.26 13.35 -20.98
C LEU A 33 1.28 13.72 -22.05
N ILE A 34 0.86 13.69 -23.31
CA ILE A 34 1.62 14.27 -24.42
C ILE A 34 0.76 15.40 -24.99
N THR A 35 1.33 16.60 -25.09
CA THR A 35 0.66 17.76 -25.69
C THR A 35 1.46 18.24 -26.89
N ASP A 36 0.79 18.46 -28.02
CA ASP A 36 1.36 18.95 -29.27
C ASP A 36 0.32 19.83 -29.98
N ARG A 37 0.69 21.09 -30.26
CA ARG A 37 -0.18 22.11 -30.86
C ARG A 37 -1.57 22.13 -30.21
N GLU A 38 -1.55 22.27 -28.88
CA GLU A 38 -2.72 22.27 -27.98
C GLU A 38 -3.56 20.99 -27.98
N SER A 39 -3.29 20.03 -28.87
CA SER A 39 -3.90 18.71 -28.80
C SER A 39 -3.22 17.92 -27.70
N THR A 40 -4.00 17.27 -26.85
CA THR A 40 -3.48 16.50 -25.72
C THR A 40 -3.89 15.04 -25.83
N PHE A 41 -2.96 14.15 -25.52
CA PHE A 41 -3.10 12.70 -25.60
C PHE A 41 -2.84 12.08 -24.24
N LEU A 42 -3.67 11.10 -23.90
CA LEU A 42 -3.56 10.31 -22.68
C LEU A 42 -3.97 8.88 -22.99
N SER A 43 -3.27 7.88 -22.47
CA SER A 43 -3.68 6.50 -22.63
C SER A 43 -3.83 5.78 -21.31
N TYR A 44 -4.77 4.85 -21.29
CA TYR A 44 -5.05 3.95 -20.20
C TYR A 44 -4.86 2.52 -20.69
N PHE A 45 -4.25 1.68 -19.87
CA PHE A 45 -4.13 0.25 -20.10
C PHE A 45 -4.75 -0.51 -18.94
N ILE A 46 -5.64 -1.45 -19.24
CA ILE A 46 -6.31 -2.30 -18.27
C ILE A 46 -5.89 -3.74 -18.54
N PRO A 47 -5.07 -4.37 -17.68
CA PRO A 47 -4.74 -5.78 -17.83
C PRO A 47 -5.99 -6.62 -17.55
N SER A 48 -6.35 -7.48 -18.49
CA SER A 48 -7.51 -8.37 -18.35
C SER A 48 -7.41 -9.55 -19.30
N ASP A 49 -7.73 -10.73 -18.78
CA ASP A 49 -7.79 -11.97 -19.55
C ASP A 49 -9.25 -12.41 -19.83
N ASP A 50 -10.24 -11.72 -19.24
CA ASP A 50 -11.65 -12.08 -19.35
C ASP A 50 -12.40 -11.14 -20.33
N PRO A 51 -12.77 -11.62 -21.53
CA PRO A 51 -13.50 -10.82 -22.50
C PRO A 51 -14.90 -10.39 -22.01
N LYS A 52 -15.47 -11.05 -20.99
CA LYS A 52 -16.78 -10.70 -20.44
C LYS A 52 -16.79 -9.35 -19.73
N LEU A 53 -15.62 -8.87 -19.29
CA LEU A 53 -15.48 -7.58 -18.63
C LEU A 53 -15.39 -6.40 -19.61
N LEU A 54 -15.17 -6.66 -20.90
CA LEU A 54 -15.03 -5.62 -21.93
C LEU A 54 -16.21 -4.63 -21.95
N PRO A 55 -17.50 -5.06 -21.93
CA PRO A 55 -18.62 -4.12 -21.89
C PRO A 55 -18.59 -3.20 -20.67
N SER A 56 -18.21 -3.72 -19.50
CA SER A 56 -18.11 -2.93 -18.27
C SER A 56 -16.99 -1.90 -18.36
N TYR A 57 -15.80 -2.27 -18.84
CA TYR A 57 -14.71 -1.32 -19.03
C TYR A 57 -15.08 -0.23 -20.06
N ARG A 58 -15.69 -0.62 -21.18
CA ARG A 58 -16.16 0.34 -22.19
C ARG A 58 -17.17 1.33 -21.61
N PHE A 59 -18.13 0.85 -20.82
CA PHE A 59 -19.09 1.70 -20.13
C PHE A 59 -18.41 2.66 -19.16
N MET A 60 -17.45 2.18 -18.35
CA MET A 60 -16.69 3.05 -17.44
C MET A 60 -15.96 4.18 -18.18
N PHE A 61 -15.31 3.92 -19.32
CA PHE A 61 -14.66 4.99 -20.11
C PHE A 61 -15.67 5.94 -20.77
N GLN A 62 -16.83 5.44 -21.16
CA GLN A 62 -17.88 6.26 -21.77
C GLN A 62 -18.46 7.25 -20.75
N GLU A 63 -18.76 6.77 -19.54
CA GLU A 63 -19.40 7.55 -18.46
C GLU A 63 -18.42 8.30 -17.54
N CYS A 64 -17.12 8.11 -17.70
CA CYS A 64 -16.09 8.81 -16.94
C CYS A 64 -16.17 10.33 -17.15
N SER A 65 -16.43 11.06 -16.06
CA SER A 65 -16.70 12.51 -16.08
C SER A 65 -15.45 13.30 -16.47
N GLU A 66 -14.27 12.84 -16.09
CA GLU A 66 -12.97 13.43 -16.46
C GLU A 66 -12.71 13.39 -17.97
N LEU A 67 -13.33 12.42 -18.66
CA LEU A 67 -13.18 12.21 -20.10
C LEU A 67 -14.42 12.67 -20.88
N LYS A 68 -15.30 13.48 -20.29
CA LYS A 68 -16.54 13.91 -20.94
C LYS A 68 -16.31 14.86 -22.12
N HIS A 69 -15.24 15.67 -22.06
CA HIS A 69 -14.95 16.71 -23.04
C HIS A 69 -13.85 16.34 -24.04
N CYS A 70 -13.41 15.08 -24.07
CA CYS A 70 -12.47 14.65 -25.10
C CYS A 70 -13.18 14.46 -26.44
N ASN A 71 -12.43 14.61 -27.53
CA ASN A 71 -12.96 14.47 -28.88
C ASN A 71 -12.99 13.01 -29.34
N HIS A 72 -12.01 12.22 -28.92
CA HIS A 72 -11.85 10.83 -29.34
C HIS A 72 -11.39 9.96 -28.17
N LYS A 73 -11.98 8.76 -28.05
CA LYS A 73 -11.66 7.67 -27.11
C LYS A 73 -11.38 6.40 -27.90
N MET A 74 -10.25 6.39 -28.61
CA MET A 74 -9.81 5.28 -29.46
C MET A 74 -9.45 4.06 -28.61
N GLN A 75 -9.88 2.87 -29.01
CA GLN A 75 -9.75 1.67 -28.19
C GLN A 75 -9.22 0.49 -29.00
N ALA A 76 -8.44 -0.37 -28.34
CA ALA A 76 -8.13 -1.70 -28.83
C ALA A 76 -8.10 -2.69 -27.68
N TRP A 77 -8.40 -3.94 -27.95
CA TRP A 77 -8.35 -5.00 -26.94
C TRP A 77 -7.86 -6.30 -27.53
N ARG A 78 -7.22 -7.09 -26.67
CA ARG A 78 -6.63 -8.38 -26.98
C ARG A 78 -6.79 -9.29 -25.78
N PHE A 79 -7.51 -10.39 -25.93
CA PHE A 79 -7.65 -11.42 -24.90
C PHE A 79 -7.04 -12.74 -25.37
N PRO A 80 -6.70 -13.67 -24.46
CA PRO A 80 -6.27 -15.01 -24.83
C PRO A 80 -7.32 -15.71 -25.72
N GLY A 81 -6.89 -16.51 -26.70
CA GLY A 81 -7.79 -17.23 -27.61
C GLY A 81 -8.27 -16.42 -28.84
N GLU A 82 -7.43 -15.51 -29.36
CA GLU A 82 -7.63 -14.74 -30.60
C GLU A 82 -8.80 -13.74 -30.63
N VAL A 83 -9.33 -13.34 -29.47
CA VAL A 83 -10.32 -12.26 -29.38
C VAL A 83 -9.61 -10.91 -29.44
N GLU A 84 -9.46 -10.39 -30.65
CA GLU A 84 -8.79 -9.12 -30.96
C GLU A 84 -9.66 -8.22 -31.83
N ALA A 85 -9.90 -6.99 -31.38
CA ALA A 85 -10.61 -5.97 -32.15
C ALA A 85 -10.28 -4.56 -31.65
N PHE A 86 -10.75 -3.56 -32.39
CA PHE A 86 -10.50 -2.14 -32.10
C PHE A 86 -11.69 -1.26 -32.49
N ASN A 87 -11.66 -0.02 -32.00
CA ASN A 87 -12.60 1.04 -32.34
C ASN A 87 -11.83 2.37 -32.45
N ASP A 88 -11.88 3.01 -33.62
CA ASP A 88 -11.16 4.25 -33.92
C ASP A 88 -11.80 5.50 -33.30
N ASP A 89 -13.08 5.45 -32.90
CA ASP A 89 -13.85 6.56 -32.34
C ASP A 89 -13.69 7.89 -33.11
N GLY A 90 -13.79 7.83 -34.45
CA GLY A 90 -13.66 8.99 -35.33
C GLY A 90 -12.23 9.41 -35.67
N GLU A 91 -11.21 8.88 -34.98
CA GLU A 91 -9.80 9.08 -35.33
C GLU A 91 -9.30 7.90 -36.18
N GLU A 92 -9.63 7.93 -37.48
CA GLU A 92 -9.38 6.83 -38.43
C GLU A 92 -7.94 6.27 -38.36
N TYR A 93 -7.81 4.94 -38.42
CA TYR A 93 -6.56 4.16 -38.34
C TYR A 93 -5.88 4.09 -36.97
N SER A 94 -6.41 4.76 -35.94
CA SER A 94 -5.83 4.78 -34.60
C SER A 94 -5.97 3.44 -33.88
N GLY A 95 -7.12 2.80 -33.93
CA GLY A 95 -7.44 1.56 -33.24
C GLY A 95 -6.58 0.39 -33.73
N GLN A 96 -6.35 0.28 -35.04
CA GLN A 96 -5.43 -0.73 -35.57
C GLN A 96 -3.98 -0.51 -35.07
N LYS A 97 -3.53 0.74 -34.92
CA LYS A 97 -2.22 1.05 -34.35
C LYS A 97 -2.15 0.67 -32.87
N LEU A 98 -3.21 0.95 -32.10
CA LEU A 98 -3.31 0.54 -30.70
C LEU A 98 -3.29 -1.00 -30.56
N LEU A 99 -4.03 -1.72 -31.40
CA LEU A 99 -4.02 -3.19 -31.41
C LEU A 99 -2.62 -3.73 -31.73
N ASN A 100 -1.96 -3.17 -32.74
CA ASN A 100 -0.58 -3.53 -33.07
C ASN A 100 0.39 -3.26 -31.92
N THR A 101 0.15 -2.23 -31.10
CA THR A 101 0.93 -1.97 -29.89
C THR A 101 0.73 -3.07 -28.86
N LEU A 102 -0.51 -3.51 -28.58
CA LEU A 102 -0.78 -4.64 -27.66
C LEU A 102 -0.06 -5.92 -28.12
N ILE A 103 -0.10 -6.21 -29.42
CA ILE A 103 0.56 -7.37 -30.03
C ILE A 103 2.08 -7.27 -29.86
N LYS A 104 2.69 -6.14 -30.25
CA LYS A 104 4.15 -5.93 -30.15
C LYS A 104 4.65 -6.01 -28.71
N GLU A 105 3.90 -5.44 -27.79
CA GLU A 105 4.23 -5.48 -26.36
C GLU A 105 3.94 -6.83 -25.70
N SER A 106 3.30 -7.76 -26.43
CA SER A 106 2.93 -9.11 -25.95
C SER A 106 2.09 -9.08 -24.68
N VAL A 107 1.10 -8.18 -24.61
CA VAL A 107 0.19 -8.04 -23.46
C VAL A 107 -1.25 -8.39 -23.83
N TYR A 108 -2.04 -8.76 -22.81
CA TYR A 108 -3.47 -8.99 -22.89
C TYR A 108 -4.20 -7.95 -22.05
N GLY A 109 -5.33 -7.47 -22.56
CA GLY A 109 -6.12 -6.43 -21.93
C GLY A 109 -6.70 -5.43 -22.93
N ILE A 110 -7.05 -4.26 -22.41
CA ILE A 110 -7.70 -3.17 -23.14
C ILE A 110 -6.81 -1.94 -23.06
N VAL A 111 -6.59 -1.28 -24.19
CA VAL A 111 -5.98 0.05 -24.24
C VAL A 111 -6.98 1.07 -24.77
N VAL A 112 -7.06 2.21 -24.10
CA VAL A 112 -7.87 3.35 -24.51
C VAL A 112 -6.96 4.57 -24.60
N CYS A 113 -6.84 5.14 -25.80
CA CYS A 113 -6.19 6.43 -26.00
C CYS A 113 -7.27 7.50 -26.12
N VAL A 114 -7.13 8.55 -25.34
CA VAL A 114 -7.99 9.72 -25.33
C VAL A 114 -7.26 10.86 -25.99
N ARG A 115 -7.97 11.63 -26.82
CA ARG A 115 -7.47 12.85 -27.42
C ARG A 115 -8.41 14.02 -27.18
N TRP A 116 -7.84 15.13 -26.73
CA TRP A 116 -8.44 16.46 -26.78
C TRP A 116 -7.84 17.22 -27.97
N TYR A 117 -8.68 17.77 -28.84
CA TYR A 117 -8.27 18.50 -30.03
C TYR A 117 -7.98 19.95 -29.71
N GLY A 118 -6.78 20.42 -30.07
CA GLY A 118 -6.31 21.78 -29.82
C GLY A 118 -6.56 22.79 -30.94
N GLY A 119 -7.51 22.54 -31.85
CA GLY A 119 -7.79 23.50 -32.94
C GLY A 119 -6.92 23.37 -34.18
N GLN A 120 -5.76 22.70 -34.12
CA GLN A 120 -4.86 22.47 -35.27
C GLN A 120 -4.72 21.00 -35.69
N LEU A 121 -4.75 20.74 -37.00
CA LEU A 121 -4.50 19.41 -37.56
C LEU A 121 -3.02 19.01 -37.39
N LEU A 122 -2.79 17.89 -36.68
CA LEU A 122 -1.47 17.30 -36.48
C LEU A 122 -0.98 16.43 -37.65
N GLY A 123 -1.87 16.05 -38.56
CA GLY A 123 -1.55 15.12 -39.65
C GLY A 123 -1.06 13.76 -39.10
N PRO A 124 -0.09 13.10 -39.77
CA PRO A 124 0.39 11.78 -39.37
C PRO A 124 1.04 11.71 -37.99
N VAL A 125 1.56 12.83 -37.46
CA VAL A 125 2.27 12.89 -36.18
C VAL A 125 1.39 12.46 -35.01
N ARG A 126 0.08 12.72 -35.07
CA ARG A 126 -0.89 12.28 -34.03
C ARG A 126 -0.80 10.79 -33.75
N PHE A 127 -0.52 9.99 -34.77
CA PHE A 127 -0.44 8.54 -34.62
C PHE A 127 0.80 8.09 -33.86
N GLN A 128 1.88 8.88 -33.90
CA GLN A 128 3.05 8.63 -33.07
C GLN A 128 2.70 8.87 -31.60
N HIS A 129 2.05 10.00 -31.30
CA HIS A 129 1.58 10.31 -29.93
C HIS A 129 0.64 9.25 -29.38
N ILE A 130 -0.34 8.79 -30.16
CA ILE A 130 -1.27 7.71 -29.78
C ILE A 130 -0.52 6.43 -29.39
N VAL A 131 0.49 6.05 -30.18
CA VAL A 131 1.27 4.83 -29.93
C VAL A 131 2.17 5.01 -28.71
N ASP A 132 2.80 6.17 -28.56
CA ASP A 132 3.75 6.44 -27.48
C ASP A 132 3.05 6.56 -26.12
N THR A 133 1.89 7.22 -26.05
CA THR A 133 1.07 7.22 -24.83
C THR A 133 0.62 5.80 -24.48
N ALA A 134 0.17 5.00 -25.45
CA ALA A 134 -0.23 3.61 -25.22
C ALA A 134 0.92 2.77 -24.67
N LYS A 135 2.12 2.88 -25.25
CA LYS A 135 3.33 2.22 -24.73
C LYS A 135 3.64 2.68 -23.31
N GLY A 136 3.55 3.97 -23.02
CA GLY A 136 3.80 4.50 -21.68
C GLY A 136 2.87 3.91 -20.62
N ALA A 137 1.58 3.73 -20.94
CA ALA A 137 0.63 3.06 -20.06
C ALA A 137 1.00 1.58 -19.81
N ILE A 138 1.32 0.85 -20.88
CA ILE A 138 1.72 -0.56 -20.81
C ILE A 138 3.03 -0.74 -20.03
N GLN A 139 4.00 0.16 -20.19
CA GLN A 139 5.27 0.10 -19.46
C GLN A 139 5.06 0.28 -17.95
N LYS A 140 4.18 1.20 -17.54
CA LYS A 140 3.81 1.35 -16.12
C LYS A 140 3.18 0.08 -15.56
N TYR A 141 2.32 -0.59 -16.33
CA TYR A 141 1.79 -1.90 -15.96
C TYR A 141 2.90 -2.95 -15.80
N LYS A 142 3.79 -3.11 -16.78
CA LYS A 142 4.89 -4.09 -16.74
C LYS A 142 5.79 -3.89 -15.53
N LYS A 143 6.12 -2.63 -15.20
CA LYS A 143 6.91 -2.29 -14.01
C LYS A 143 6.19 -2.70 -12.72
N SER A 144 4.93 -2.31 -12.58
CA SER A 144 4.10 -2.66 -11.41
C SER A 144 3.94 -4.18 -11.24
N PHE A 145 3.76 -4.90 -12.36
CA PHE A 145 3.67 -6.35 -12.37
C PHE A 145 4.97 -7.02 -11.88
N GLU A 146 6.12 -6.54 -12.35
CA GLU A 146 7.42 -7.06 -11.93
C GLU A 146 7.73 -6.76 -10.46
N GLU A 147 7.42 -5.55 -9.98
CA GLU A 147 7.56 -5.18 -8.56
C GLU A 147 6.69 -6.07 -7.66
N LYS A 148 5.44 -6.34 -8.07
CA LYS A 148 4.53 -7.23 -7.34
C LYS A 148 5.09 -8.65 -7.27
N LYS A 149 5.58 -9.18 -8.40
CA LYS A 149 6.21 -10.50 -8.48
C LYS A 149 7.45 -10.61 -7.60
N GLN A 150 8.31 -9.60 -7.60
CA GLN A 150 9.50 -9.57 -6.74
C GLN A 150 9.14 -9.52 -5.26
N LYS A 151 8.13 -8.71 -4.88
CA LYS A 151 7.62 -8.65 -3.51
C LYS A 151 7.01 -9.98 -3.07
N GLU A 152 6.23 -10.63 -3.92
CA GLU A 152 5.67 -11.96 -3.66
C GLU A 152 6.78 -13.00 -3.48
N ALA A 153 7.81 -13.00 -4.35
CA ALA A 153 8.96 -13.87 -4.22
C ALA A 153 9.74 -13.61 -2.92
N TRP A 154 9.96 -12.34 -2.56
CA TRP A 154 10.61 -11.96 -1.31
C TRP A 154 9.81 -12.40 -0.08
N MET A 155 8.49 -12.20 -0.10
CA MET A 155 7.59 -12.66 0.97
C MET A 155 7.62 -14.18 1.09
N GLN A 156 7.54 -14.91 -0.02
CA GLN A 156 7.62 -16.37 -0.03
C GLN A 156 8.98 -16.87 0.50
N ALA A 157 10.09 -16.26 0.06
CA ALA A 157 11.43 -16.59 0.55
C ALA A 157 11.56 -16.32 2.06
N THR A 158 11.03 -15.19 2.54
CA THR A 158 11.04 -14.83 3.96
C THR A 158 10.20 -15.81 4.79
N MET A 159 9.01 -16.17 4.31
CA MET A 159 8.15 -17.18 4.95
C MET A 159 8.82 -18.56 4.98
N ALA A 160 9.44 -18.98 3.89
CA ALA A 160 10.18 -20.25 3.82
C ALA A 160 11.36 -20.26 4.79
N GLN A 161 12.11 -19.17 4.88
CA GLN A 161 13.22 -19.04 5.83
C GLN A 161 12.74 -19.04 7.28
N GLN A 162 11.60 -18.41 7.58
CA GLN A 162 11.00 -18.43 8.91
C GLN A 162 10.46 -19.82 9.28
N GLN A 163 9.90 -20.58 8.32
CA GLN A 163 9.51 -21.97 8.52
C GLN A 163 10.73 -22.89 8.73
N GLN A 164 11.84 -22.67 8.03
CA GLN A 164 13.09 -23.40 8.29
C GLN A 164 13.75 -23.02 9.62
N ARG A 165 13.55 -21.77 10.09
CA ARG A 165 13.99 -21.29 11.41
C ARG A 165 13.02 -21.63 12.54
N GLN A 166 12.00 -22.46 12.32
CA GLN A 166 11.33 -23.18 13.41
C GLN A 166 12.45 -23.76 14.28
N PRO A 167 12.56 -23.40 15.58
CA PRO A 167 13.61 -23.95 16.42
C PRO A 167 13.48 -25.47 16.33
N ARG A 168 14.56 -26.19 15.97
CA ARG A 168 14.66 -27.67 16.02
C ARG A 168 13.70 -28.15 17.09
N SER A 169 12.58 -28.76 16.69
CA SER A 169 11.41 -28.97 17.56
C SER A 169 11.86 -29.24 19.00
N LEU A 170 11.89 -28.20 19.85
CA LEU A 170 12.19 -28.42 21.25
C LEU A 170 11.03 -29.28 21.71
N ASN A 171 11.33 -30.47 22.22
CA ASN A 171 10.35 -31.44 22.68
C ASN A 171 9.19 -30.68 23.36
N PRO A 172 7.91 -30.95 23.04
CA PRO A 172 6.79 -30.26 23.67
C PRO A 172 6.91 -30.18 25.20
N LEU A 173 7.59 -31.16 25.82
CA LEU A 173 7.97 -31.16 27.22
C LEU A 173 8.92 -30.00 27.59
N ASP A 174 10.02 -29.82 26.89
CA ASP A 174 10.99 -28.73 27.10
C ASP A 174 10.33 -27.36 27.01
N GLN A 175 9.41 -27.18 26.07
CA GLN A 175 8.68 -25.93 25.91
C GLN A 175 7.84 -25.62 27.15
N LYS A 176 7.09 -26.61 27.65
CA LYS A 176 6.23 -26.45 28.83
C LYS A 176 7.07 -26.27 30.10
N VAL A 177 8.16 -27.01 30.26
CA VAL A 177 9.11 -26.87 31.38
C VAL A 177 9.68 -25.45 31.43
N ARG A 178 10.15 -24.90 30.30
CA ARG A 178 10.64 -23.50 30.26
C ARG A 178 9.57 -22.49 30.64
N GLN A 179 8.35 -22.66 30.15
CA GLN A 179 7.23 -21.78 30.47
C GLN A 179 6.91 -21.80 31.97
N ILE A 180 6.80 -22.98 32.58
CA ILE A 180 6.44 -23.08 34.00
C ILE A 180 7.56 -22.52 34.89
N THR A 181 8.82 -22.80 34.58
CA THR A 181 9.96 -22.24 35.31
C THR A 181 9.99 -20.70 35.22
N ALA A 182 9.68 -20.12 34.05
CA ALA A 182 9.58 -18.67 33.90
C ALA A 182 8.44 -18.09 34.76
N LYS A 183 7.29 -18.77 34.82
CA LYS A 183 6.15 -18.36 35.63
C LYS A 183 6.44 -18.47 37.13
N ASP A 184 7.13 -19.51 37.56
CA ASP A 184 7.56 -19.66 38.96
C ASP A 184 8.46 -18.52 39.40
N ARG A 185 9.38 -18.06 38.55
CA ARG A 185 10.21 -16.88 38.84
C ARG A 185 9.35 -15.64 39.10
N THR A 186 8.33 -15.42 38.26
CA THR A 186 7.38 -14.31 38.45
C THR A 186 6.58 -14.47 39.75
N VAL A 187 6.07 -15.68 40.02
CA VAL A 187 5.32 -15.96 41.26
C VAL A 187 6.19 -15.73 42.49
N ASN A 188 7.42 -16.25 42.50
CA ASN A 188 8.34 -16.10 43.63
C ASN A 188 8.76 -14.66 43.84
N LEU A 189 8.94 -13.87 42.77
CA LEU A 189 9.16 -12.43 42.89
C LEU A 189 7.98 -11.74 43.57
N LEU A 190 6.75 -11.98 43.09
CA LEU A 190 5.54 -11.38 43.66
C LEU A 190 5.29 -11.81 45.11
N ARG A 191 5.49 -13.09 45.42
CA ARG A 191 5.37 -13.63 46.78
C ARG A 191 6.39 -12.99 47.71
N LYS A 192 7.65 -12.85 47.27
CA LYS A 192 8.70 -12.17 48.04
C LYS A 192 8.34 -10.71 48.32
N THR A 193 7.82 -9.98 47.33
CA THR A 193 7.38 -8.59 47.50
C THR A 193 6.25 -8.46 48.54
N LEU A 194 5.36 -9.45 48.61
CA LEU A 194 4.24 -9.49 49.54
C LEU A 194 4.56 -10.17 50.90
N GLY A 195 5.83 -10.51 51.16
CA GLY A 195 6.26 -11.15 52.40
C GLY A 195 5.87 -12.64 52.53
N PHE A 196 5.37 -13.27 51.47
CA PHE A 196 5.05 -14.70 51.46
C PHE A 196 6.30 -15.57 51.23
N PRO A 197 6.34 -16.79 51.79
CA PRO A 197 7.43 -17.73 51.52
C PRO A 197 7.44 -18.11 50.03
N ILE A 198 8.64 -18.28 49.46
CA ILE A 198 8.83 -18.70 48.07
C ILE A 198 8.35 -20.14 47.85
N LEU A 199 7.95 -20.45 46.63
CA LEU A 199 7.63 -21.82 46.22
C LEU A 199 8.90 -22.67 46.18
N GLN A 200 8.76 -23.94 46.58
CA GLN A 200 9.82 -24.95 46.49
C GLN A 200 10.12 -25.29 45.02
N GLU A 201 11.39 -25.59 44.73
CA GLU A 201 11.82 -26.04 43.42
C GLU A 201 11.28 -27.45 43.13
N VAL A 202 10.79 -27.64 41.91
CA VAL A 202 10.16 -28.89 41.46
C VAL A 202 10.84 -29.35 40.18
N ASP A 203 11.18 -30.63 40.09
CA ASP A 203 11.61 -31.22 38.83
C ASP A 203 10.40 -31.41 37.90
N TYR A 204 10.38 -30.63 36.82
CA TYR A 204 9.31 -30.61 35.84
C TYR A 204 9.50 -31.65 34.72
N TYR A 205 10.71 -32.16 34.53
CA TYR A 205 10.99 -33.16 33.49
C TYR A 205 10.38 -34.53 33.80
N ALA A 206 10.17 -34.83 35.09
CA ALA A 206 9.49 -36.04 35.55
C ALA A 206 7.95 -36.00 35.42
N LYS A 207 7.35 -34.90 34.91
CA LYS A 207 5.89 -34.72 34.86
C LYS A 207 5.32 -34.90 33.45
N SER A 208 4.07 -35.35 33.36
CA SER A 208 3.35 -35.46 32.09
C SER A 208 3.01 -34.08 31.50
N LEU A 209 2.83 -34.00 30.17
CA LEU A 209 2.45 -32.76 29.48
C LEU A 209 1.14 -32.16 30.01
N SER A 210 0.14 -33.00 30.26
CA SER A 210 -1.16 -32.55 30.83
C SER A 210 -0.97 -31.96 32.22
N THR A 211 -0.13 -32.57 33.05
CA THR A 211 0.20 -32.04 34.39
C THR A 211 0.89 -30.68 34.29
N LEU A 212 1.82 -30.51 33.35
CA LEU A 212 2.50 -29.22 33.14
C LEU A 212 1.54 -28.13 32.66
N GLU A 213 0.54 -28.48 31.84
CA GLU A 213 -0.50 -27.54 31.41
C GLU A 213 -1.39 -27.08 32.56
N MET A 214 -1.85 -28.02 33.39
CA MET A 214 -2.62 -27.67 34.59
C MET A 214 -1.82 -26.77 35.53
N LEU A 215 -0.54 -27.06 35.72
CA LEU A 215 0.33 -26.25 36.57
C LEU A 215 0.56 -24.85 35.98
N LEU A 216 0.73 -24.72 34.67
CA LEU A 216 0.83 -23.43 33.99
C LEU A 216 -0.43 -22.58 34.18
N GLN A 217 -1.61 -23.20 34.03
CA GLN A 217 -2.89 -22.53 34.26
C GLN A 217 -3.00 -22.07 35.72
N SER A 218 -2.65 -22.95 36.68
CA SER A 218 -2.62 -22.62 38.10
C SER A 218 -1.68 -21.45 38.42
N ARG A 219 -0.46 -21.44 37.86
CA ARG A 219 0.51 -20.35 38.04
C ARG A 219 0.02 -19.03 37.47
N ASN A 220 -0.64 -19.04 36.31
CA ASN A 220 -1.23 -17.82 35.75
C ASN A 220 -2.32 -17.25 36.66
N SER A 221 -3.22 -18.10 37.18
CA SER A 221 -4.23 -17.67 38.17
C SER A 221 -3.60 -17.10 39.44
N MET A 222 -2.51 -17.73 39.93
CA MET A 222 -1.77 -17.26 41.10
C MET A 222 -1.09 -15.90 40.84
N ILE A 223 -0.47 -15.70 39.67
CA ILE A 223 0.11 -14.41 39.28
C ILE A 223 -0.97 -13.32 39.28
N SER A 224 -2.14 -13.59 38.70
CA SER A 224 -3.25 -12.64 38.68
C SER A 224 -3.73 -12.29 40.08
N SER A 225 -3.87 -13.29 40.96
CA SER A 225 -4.27 -13.07 42.36
C SER A 225 -3.24 -12.25 43.14
N LEU A 226 -1.96 -12.61 43.05
CA LEU A 226 -0.87 -11.89 43.73
C LEU A 226 -0.71 -10.45 43.22
N ARG A 227 -0.91 -10.21 41.91
CA ARG A 227 -0.92 -8.84 41.37
C ARG A 227 -2.08 -8.02 41.93
N SER A 228 -3.27 -8.61 42.03
CA SER A 228 -4.43 -7.93 42.61
C SER A 228 -4.21 -7.61 44.10
N GLN A 229 -3.60 -8.53 44.85
CA GLN A 229 -3.24 -8.27 46.26
C GLN A 229 -2.20 -7.16 46.39
N LEU A 230 -1.15 -7.18 45.57
CA LEU A 230 -0.14 -6.12 45.55
C LEU A 230 -0.72 -4.76 45.21
N GLN A 231 -1.69 -4.71 44.29
CA GLN A 231 -2.40 -3.48 43.97
C GLN A 231 -3.21 -2.98 45.17
N LYS A 232 -3.96 -3.86 45.85
CA LYS A 232 -4.71 -3.49 47.06
C LYS A 232 -3.81 -3.01 48.19
N SER A 233 -2.67 -3.65 48.42
CA SER A 233 -1.68 -3.22 49.43
C SER A 233 -1.13 -1.83 49.12
N LYS A 234 -0.87 -1.51 47.85
CA LYS A 234 -0.43 -0.18 47.42
C LYS A 234 -1.53 0.88 47.51
N GLU A 235 -2.78 0.50 47.28
CA GLU A 235 -3.94 1.38 47.45
C GLU A 235 -4.19 1.69 48.94
N THR A 236 -4.00 0.73 49.84
CA THR A 236 -4.07 0.96 51.30
C THR A 236 -2.92 1.80 51.83
N GLU A 237 -1.69 1.61 51.33
CA GLU A 237 -0.53 2.47 51.68
C GLU A 237 -0.73 3.93 51.22
N ASN A 238 -1.39 4.17 50.08
CA ASN A 238 -1.69 5.54 49.62
C ASN A 238 -2.84 6.22 50.38
N VAL A 239 -3.71 5.48 51.06
CA VAL A 239 -4.84 6.04 51.83
C VAL A 239 -4.39 6.44 53.24
N GLU A 240 -3.47 5.70 53.86
CA GLU A 240 -2.91 6.03 55.18
C GLU A 240 -2.04 7.31 55.20
N ASP A 241 -1.49 7.73 54.06
CA ASP A 241 -0.72 9.00 53.94
C ASP A 241 -1.61 10.26 53.84
N THR A 242 -2.95 10.13 53.83
CA THR A 242 -3.86 11.29 53.71
C THR A 242 -4.63 11.65 54.99
N SER A 243 -4.36 11.00 56.13
CA SER A 243 -4.98 11.34 57.42
C SER A 243 -3.98 11.87 58.45
N SER A 244 -3.45 13.08 58.25
CA SER A 244 -3.01 13.95 59.35
C SER A 244 -3.27 15.43 59.04
N THR A 245 -4.27 16.00 59.72
CA THR A 245 -4.67 17.42 59.71
C THR A 245 -3.87 18.22 60.78
N PRO A 246 -3.90 19.57 60.79
CA PRO A 246 -2.70 20.42 60.75
C PRO A 246 -2.40 21.15 62.07
N LYS A 247 -1.15 21.60 62.26
CA LYS A 247 -0.81 22.65 63.23
C LYS A 247 -0.32 23.91 62.54
N GLU A 248 -1.12 24.95 62.75
CA GLU A 248 -1.00 26.33 62.32
C GLU A 248 0.08 27.09 63.11
N GLN A 249 0.98 27.81 62.43
CA GLN A 249 1.63 29.02 62.97
C GLN A 249 1.77 30.10 61.87
N LYS A 250 1.01 31.19 62.07
CA LYS A 250 1.20 32.59 61.60
C LYS A 250 2.67 33.04 61.65
N ALA A 251 3.23 34.00 60.92
CA ALA A 251 2.80 35.06 59.97
C ALA A 251 4.05 35.37 59.08
N THR A 252 4.02 36.02 57.91
CA THR A 252 3.71 37.44 57.68
C THR A 252 3.73 37.72 56.17
N MET A 253 2.87 38.65 55.73
CA MET A 253 2.65 39.10 54.35
C MET A 253 3.84 39.82 53.69
N SER A 254 3.97 39.68 52.38
CA SER A 254 3.94 40.84 51.45
C SER A 254 3.61 40.38 50.02
N GLU A 255 2.65 41.06 49.42
CA GLU A 255 2.12 40.83 48.07
C GLU A 255 3.07 41.36 46.98
N LYS A 256 3.10 40.69 45.82
CA LYS A 256 2.95 41.36 44.52
C LYS A 256 2.52 40.39 43.42
N LYS A 257 1.46 40.80 42.71
CA LYS A 257 0.93 40.24 41.46
C LYS A 257 2.02 40.06 40.39
N VAL A 258 1.83 39.10 39.48
CA VAL A 258 1.45 39.35 38.06
C VAL A 258 1.62 38.06 37.24
N ASP A 259 0.51 37.71 36.59
CA ASP A 259 0.26 37.06 35.30
C ASP A 259 0.75 35.66 34.91
N ASN A 260 -0.28 34.97 34.41
CA ASN A 260 -0.43 33.73 33.68
C ASN A 260 0.41 33.71 32.39
N ASP A 261 1.01 32.58 32.04
CA ASP A 261 0.88 32.06 30.67
C ASP A 261 1.36 30.62 30.47
N ASN A 262 0.64 30.00 29.55
CA ASN A 262 0.57 28.61 29.15
C ASN A 262 1.87 28.11 28.49
N TYR A 263 2.41 26.97 28.94
CA TYR A 263 3.53 26.28 28.27
C TYR A 263 3.03 25.12 27.40
N THR A 264 3.20 25.25 26.08
CA THR A 264 2.96 24.18 25.09
C THR A 264 4.30 23.53 24.69
N PRO A 265 4.41 22.20 24.52
CA PRO A 265 5.67 21.53 24.18
C PRO A 265 6.02 21.65 22.70
N LYS A 266 7.26 22.04 22.39
CA LYS A 266 7.85 22.13 21.04
C LYS A 266 8.23 20.75 20.47
N GLN A 267 7.95 20.54 19.19
CA GLN A 267 8.55 19.49 18.34
C GLN A 267 9.88 19.96 17.72
N PRO A 268 10.80 19.04 17.34
CA PRO A 268 12.10 19.39 16.80
C PRO A 268 12.05 19.74 15.30
N GLU A 269 12.71 20.84 14.95
CA GLU A 269 12.85 21.40 13.60
C GLU A 269 13.89 20.66 12.75
N GLY A 270 13.64 20.67 11.44
CA GLY A 270 14.46 20.06 10.40
C GLY A 270 15.73 20.83 10.06
N ALA A 271 16.69 20.08 9.52
CA ALA A 271 17.93 20.60 8.94
C ALA A 271 17.69 21.05 7.50
N THR A 272 17.83 22.36 7.26
CA THR A 272 17.88 23.00 5.95
C THR A 272 19.34 23.06 5.49
N VAL A 273 19.66 22.49 4.33
CA VAL A 273 20.98 22.67 3.68
C VAL A 273 20.80 23.57 2.46
N LEU A 274 21.71 24.54 2.40
CA LEU A 274 21.76 25.70 1.53
C LEU A 274 21.96 25.36 0.05
N LEU A 275 21.27 26.13 -0.80
CA LEU A 275 21.49 26.27 -2.23
C LEU A 275 22.67 27.22 -2.47
N GLU A 276 23.63 26.81 -3.31
CA GLU A 276 24.67 27.69 -3.86
C GLU A 276 24.57 27.63 -5.39
N ASN A 277 24.23 28.77 -5.99
CA ASN A 277 24.20 29.00 -7.43
C ASN A 277 25.63 29.29 -7.92
N SER A 278 26.02 28.69 -9.04
CA SER A 278 27.09 29.22 -9.89
C SER A 278 26.66 29.15 -11.35
N GLU A 279 26.61 30.33 -11.96
CA GLU A 279 26.41 30.55 -13.39
C GLU A 279 27.78 30.54 -14.13
N ILE A 280 27.67 30.41 -15.46
CA ILE A 280 28.63 30.82 -16.52
C ILE A 280 29.77 29.83 -16.86
N GLN A 281 29.63 29.11 -17.99
CA GLN A 281 30.33 29.51 -19.21
C GLN A 281 29.79 28.85 -20.50
N GLU A 282 29.56 29.75 -21.43
CA GLU A 282 29.16 29.67 -22.81
C GLU A 282 30.33 29.18 -23.69
N GLN A 283 30.13 28.20 -24.56
CA GLN A 283 31.00 28.01 -25.73
C GLN A 283 30.17 27.86 -27.00
N VAL A 284 30.16 28.97 -27.73
CA VAL A 284 29.83 29.14 -29.14
C VAL A 284 30.91 28.46 -29.97
N GLN A 285 30.54 27.53 -30.86
CA GLN A 285 31.37 27.20 -32.03
C GLN A 285 30.50 27.26 -33.29
N LYS A 286 30.83 28.22 -34.14
CA LYS A 286 30.31 28.43 -35.50
C LYS A 286 30.68 27.27 -36.43
N LYS A 287 29.75 27.00 -37.35
CA LYS A 287 29.81 26.44 -38.70
C LYS A 287 31.14 26.69 -39.47
N PRO A 288 31.43 25.90 -40.52
CA PRO A 288 30.96 26.35 -41.83
C PRO A 288 30.36 25.27 -42.73
N ASP A 289 29.51 25.76 -43.62
CA ASP A 289 29.05 25.13 -44.85
C ASP A 289 30.23 24.77 -45.77
N ALA A 290 30.09 23.66 -46.51
CA ALA A 290 30.76 23.46 -47.79
C ALA A 290 29.87 22.62 -48.70
N GLU A 291 29.47 23.25 -49.79
CA GLU A 291 28.83 22.68 -50.98
C GLU A 291 29.76 21.66 -51.65
N SER A 292 29.20 20.51 -52.05
CA SER A 292 29.41 19.84 -53.35
C SER A 292 28.52 18.60 -53.41
#